data_AF-A0A0L8FLZ5-F1
#
_entry.id   AF-A0A0L8FLZ5-F1
#
_cell.length_a   1.000
_cell.length_b   1.000
_cell.length_c   1.000
_cell.angle_alpha   90.00
_cell.angle_beta   90.00
_cell.angle_gamma   90.00
#
_symmetry.space_group_name_H-M   'P 1'
#
loop_
_entity.id
_entity.type
_entity.pdbx_description
1 polymer ?
#
loop_
_entity_poly.entity_id
_entity_poly.type
_entity_poly.pdbx_seq_one_letter_code
_entity_poly.pdbx_strand_id
1 'polypeptide(L)'
;CFTLLDTPFENLIGFASDNASIMMGQKGGVQALLKNKVPSLFIQGCVCHSMHICASKACSELPSHLEELARSIYSFLSNSSKRLQEYEEFREFTQTNPHQLLHVSCTRWLSSKQVVKRILEQWPVLVLSFTIAAIEDNNNAASNVQNSLTNPITQMYYAFLAYILPDIIKLNLDFQSESYRMHKSITCPVKGILGNFVKKEIVKNKALHEININDPSVYLPIAEIYRGAKGESIYIKKASSISTTELKQ
;
A
#
# COMPACT_ATOMS: atom_id res chain seq x y z
N CYS A 1 -13.28 36.57 4.47
CA CYS A 1 -12.45 36.32 3.27
C CYS A 1 -13.07 36.99 2.04
N PHE A 2 -14.26 36.57 1.56
CA PHE A 2 -14.93 37.25 0.42
C PHE A 2 -15.25 38.73 0.65
N THR A 3 -15.67 39.09 1.87
CA THR A 3 -15.88 40.50 2.27
C THR A 3 -14.59 41.31 2.41
N LEU A 4 -13.45 40.65 2.63
CA LEU A 4 -12.14 41.30 2.74
C LEU A 4 -11.51 41.54 1.35
N LEU A 5 -11.90 40.74 0.37
CA LEU A 5 -11.41 40.80 -1.02
C LEU A 5 -12.46 41.41 -1.97
N ASP A 6 -13.54 41.96 -1.42
CA ASP A 6 -14.68 42.52 -2.16
C ASP A 6 -15.11 41.66 -3.36
N THR A 7 -15.18 40.34 -3.15
CA THR A 7 -15.48 39.37 -4.21
C THR A 7 -16.93 38.92 -4.08
N PRO A 8 -17.83 39.31 -4.99
CA PRO A 8 -19.21 38.84 -5.04
C PRO A 8 -19.27 37.32 -5.21
N PHE A 9 -20.32 36.70 -4.68
CA PHE A 9 -20.50 35.25 -4.79
C PHE A 9 -20.68 34.81 -6.25
N GLU A 10 -21.28 35.66 -7.07
CA GLU A 10 -21.56 35.44 -8.48
C GLU A 10 -20.29 35.23 -9.31
N ASN A 11 -19.14 35.70 -8.81
CA ASN A 11 -17.84 35.53 -9.46
C ASN A 11 -17.17 34.20 -9.10
N LEU A 12 -17.77 33.37 -8.25
CA LEU A 12 -17.22 32.07 -7.88
C LEU A 12 -17.40 31.07 -9.03
N ILE A 13 -16.27 30.63 -9.58
CA ILE A 13 -16.22 29.62 -10.64
C ILE A 13 -16.11 28.19 -10.11
N GLY A 14 -15.53 28.01 -8.93
CA GLY A 14 -15.40 26.70 -8.32
C GLY A 14 -15.06 26.73 -6.84
N PHE A 15 -15.36 25.61 -6.18
CA PHE A 15 -15.06 25.37 -4.79
C PHE A 15 -14.43 23.98 -4.64
N ALA A 16 -13.28 23.93 -3.98
CA ALA A 16 -12.60 22.70 -3.65
C ALA A 16 -12.26 22.66 -2.17
N SER A 17 -12.49 21.52 -1.52
CA SER A 17 -12.24 21.35 -0.10
C SER A 17 -11.99 19.88 0.27
N ASP A 18 -11.64 19.61 1.53
CA ASP A 18 -11.64 18.25 2.06
C ASP A 18 -13.04 17.61 1.96
N ASN A 19 -13.11 16.28 2.03
CA ASN A 19 -14.39 15.58 1.84
C ASN A 19 -15.21 15.50 3.13
N ALA A 20 -14.92 16.30 4.16
CA ALA A 20 -15.69 16.26 5.40
C ALA A 20 -17.14 16.67 5.13
N SER A 21 -18.09 16.04 5.83
CA SER A 21 -19.52 16.30 5.65
C SER A 21 -19.91 17.78 5.87
N ILE A 22 -19.15 18.51 6.69
CA ILE A 22 -19.36 19.96 6.92
C ILE A 22 -19.03 20.76 5.65
N MET A 23 -18.03 20.36 4.87
CA MET A 23 -17.61 21.06 3.65
C MET A 23 -18.35 20.53 2.42
N MET A 24 -18.43 19.19 2.30
CA MET A 24 -18.88 18.48 1.10
C MET A 24 -20.23 17.75 1.31
N GLY A 25 -20.98 18.06 2.35
CA GLY A 25 -22.33 17.51 2.56
C GLY A 25 -23.34 18.03 1.55
N GLN A 26 -24.23 17.15 1.06
CA GLN A 26 -25.20 17.46 -0.01
C GLN A 26 -26.38 18.34 0.43
N LYS A 27 -26.71 18.38 1.73
CA LYS A 27 -27.90 19.10 2.25
C LYS A 27 -27.57 20.31 3.12
N GLY A 28 -26.49 20.24 3.89
CA GLY A 28 -26.09 21.30 4.84
C GLY A 28 -24.60 21.60 4.83
N GLY A 29 -23.85 21.02 3.88
CA GLY A 29 -22.43 21.33 3.73
C GLY A 29 -22.22 22.68 3.05
N VAL A 30 -21.03 23.25 3.21
CA VAL A 30 -20.63 24.50 2.55
C VAL A 30 -20.86 24.44 1.04
N GLN A 31 -20.56 23.30 0.39
CA GLN A 31 -20.81 23.14 -1.04
C GLN A 31 -22.29 23.33 -1.43
N ALA A 32 -23.22 22.87 -0.59
CA ALA A 32 -24.65 22.92 -0.88
C ALA A 32 -25.16 24.35 -0.70
N LEU A 33 -24.70 25.03 0.36
CA LEU A 33 -25.01 26.43 0.60
C LEU A 33 -24.46 27.35 -0.51
N LEU A 34 -23.24 27.08 -0.99
CA LEU A 34 -22.64 27.83 -2.10
C LEU A 34 -23.36 27.54 -3.42
N LYS A 35 -23.71 26.28 -3.72
CA LYS A 35 -24.50 25.94 -4.92
C LYS A 35 -25.89 26.58 -4.93
N ASN A 36 -26.53 26.73 -3.77
CA ASN A 36 -27.82 27.42 -3.68
C ASN A 36 -27.71 28.89 -4.07
N LYS A 37 -26.56 29.54 -3.81
CA LYS A 37 -26.30 30.92 -4.23
C LYS A 37 -25.77 31.02 -5.66
N VAL A 38 -24.96 30.06 -6.07
CA VAL A 38 -24.28 30.02 -7.37
C VAL A 38 -24.51 28.65 -8.00
N PRO A 39 -25.63 28.44 -8.72
CA PRO A 39 -25.98 27.12 -9.25
C PRO A 39 -24.96 26.56 -10.24
N SER A 40 -24.21 27.43 -10.94
CA SER A 40 -23.15 27.07 -11.89
C SER A 40 -21.83 26.69 -11.24
N LEU A 41 -21.71 26.75 -9.90
CA LEU A 41 -20.46 26.53 -9.19
C LEU A 41 -19.95 25.10 -9.39
N PHE A 42 -18.73 24.98 -9.90
CA PHE A 42 -18.04 23.70 -10.00
C PHE A 42 -17.55 23.25 -8.62
N ILE A 43 -17.85 22.02 -8.22
CA ILE A 43 -17.47 21.47 -6.91
C ILE A 43 -16.48 20.33 -7.10
N GLN A 44 -15.35 20.38 -6.40
CA GLN A 44 -14.33 19.34 -6.44
C GLN A 44 -13.92 18.91 -5.02
N GLY A 45 -14.17 17.64 -4.68
CA GLY A 45 -13.63 17.07 -3.45
C GLY A 45 -12.11 16.87 -3.51
N CYS A 46 -11.47 16.77 -2.36
CA CYS A 46 -10.04 16.55 -2.25
C CYS A 46 -9.67 15.14 -2.76
N VAL A 47 -8.96 15.09 -3.88
CA VAL A 47 -8.48 13.83 -4.47
C VAL A 47 -7.49 13.12 -3.55
N CYS A 48 -6.64 13.87 -2.84
CA CYS A 48 -5.71 13.31 -1.84
C CYS A 48 -6.47 12.61 -0.70
N HIS A 49 -7.59 13.19 -0.26
CA HIS A 49 -8.43 12.58 0.76
C HIS A 49 -9.10 11.29 0.23
N SER A 50 -9.64 11.33 -0.99
CA SER A 50 -10.19 10.13 -1.64
C SER A 50 -9.13 9.02 -1.79
N MET A 51 -7.92 9.37 -2.22
CA MET A 51 -6.80 8.42 -2.35
C MET A 51 -6.40 7.82 -1.00
N HIS A 52 -6.38 8.64 0.05
CA HIS A 52 -6.12 8.17 1.41
C HIS A 52 -7.17 7.16 1.87
N ILE A 53 -8.46 7.41 1.61
CA ILE A 53 -9.55 6.46 1.92
C ILE A 53 -9.37 5.16 1.14
N CYS A 54 -9.16 5.23 -0.18
CA CYS A 54 -8.95 4.04 -1.02
C CYS A 54 -7.80 3.18 -0.50
N ALA A 55 -6.68 3.81 -0.18
CA ALA A 55 -5.55 3.11 0.37
C ALA A 55 -5.82 2.53 1.75
N SER A 56 -6.47 3.27 2.65
CA SER A 56 -6.84 2.76 3.98
C SER A 56 -7.73 1.52 3.86
N LYS A 57 -8.72 1.53 2.96
CA LYS A 57 -9.56 0.37 2.69
C LYS A 57 -8.76 -0.80 2.11
N ALA A 58 -7.90 -0.55 1.13
CA ALA A 58 -7.02 -1.58 0.58
C ALA A 58 -6.08 -2.19 1.65
N CYS A 59 -5.57 -1.38 2.58
CA CYS A 59 -4.76 -1.89 3.70
C CYS A 59 -5.56 -2.77 4.66
N SER A 60 -6.86 -2.48 4.85
CA SER A 60 -7.73 -3.32 5.70
C SER A 60 -8.05 -4.69 5.09
N GLU A 61 -7.86 -4.87 3.78
CA GLU A 61 -7.98 -6.17 3.12
C GLU A 61 -6.68 -6.98 3.20
N LEU A 62 -5.56 -6.39 3.63
CA LEU A 62 -4.32 -7.13 3.84
C LEU A 62 -4.39 -7.92 5.15
N PRO A 63 -3.79 -9.13 5.21
CA PRO A 63 -3.73 -9.88 6.46
C PRO A 63 -3.02 -9.09 7.57
N SER A 64 -3.65 -8.97 8.74
CA SER A 64 -3.12 -8.19 9.88
C SER A 64 -1.75 -8.69 10.35
N HIS A 65 -1.50 -10.00 10.21
CA HIS A 65 -0.25 -10.65 10.60
C HIS A 65 0.98 -10.05 9.88
N LEU A 66 0.82 -9.43 8.71
CA LEU A 66 1.93 -8.80 8.00
C LEU A 66 2.48 -7.61 8.78
N GLU A 67 1.60 -6.79 9.35
CA GLU A 67 1.99 -5.62 10.12
C GLU A 67 2.51 -6.03 11.51
N GLU A 68 1.87 -7.02 12.13
CA GLU A 68 2.32 -7.64 13.38
C GLU A 68 3.71 -8.26 13.26
N LEU A 69 4.01 -8.91 12.13
CA LEU A 69 5.33 -9.45 11.82
C LEU A 69 6.39 -8.35 11.79
N ALA A 70 6.13 -7.26 11.06
CA ALA A 70 7.08 -6.14 10.98
C ALA A 70 7.34 -5.52 12.36
N ARG A 71 6.30 -5.34 13.18
CA ARG A 71 6.44 -4.84 14.56
C ARG A 71 7.22 -5.81 15.45
N SER A 72 6.91 -7.11 15.37
CA SER A 72 7.56 -8.16 16.14
C SER A 72 9.04 -8.27 15.82
N ILE A 73 9.40 -8.24 14.52
CA ILE A 73 10.79 -8.23 14.07
C ILE A 73 11.54 -7.05 14.68
N TYR A 74 11.01 -5.83 14.53
CA TYR A 74 11.66 -4.63 15.03
C TYR A 74 11.82 -4.70 16.56
N SER A 75 10.73 -4.98 17.29
CA SER A 75 10.73 -5.02 18.75
C SER A 75 11.67 -6.09 19.30
N PHE A 76 11.74 -7.27 18.67
CA PHE A 76 12.59 -8.35 19.15
C PHE A 76 14.08 -7.99 19.11
N LEU A 77 14.50 -7.33 18.03
CA LEU A 77 15.89 -6.91 17.81
C LEU A 77 16.23 -5.63 18.56
N SER A 78 15.34 -4.63 18.58
CA SER A 78 15.61 -3.33 19.23
C SER A 78 15.69 -3.41 20.74
N ASN A 79 15.06 -4.42 21.36
CA ASN A 79 14.98 -4.54 22.81
C ASN A 79 16.24 -5.16 23.45
N SER A 80 17.23 -5.59 22.67
CA SER A 80 18.45 -6.21 23.21
C SER A 80 19.67 -5.82 22.38
N SER A 81 20.63 -5.14 23.03
CA SER A 81 21.92 -4.82 22.41
C SER A 81 22.69 -6.08 21.99
N LYS A 82 22.61 -7.16 22.78
CA LYS A 82 23.20 -8.47 22.45
C LYS A 82 22.64 -9.03 21.15
N ARG A 83 21.30 -9.08 21.03
CA ARG A 83 20.65 -9.57 19.80
C ARG A 83 20.95 -8.69 18.60
N LEU A 84 21.06 -7.38 18.80
CA LEU A 84 21.43 -6.47 17.72
C LEU A 84 22.86 -6.73 17.26
N GLN A 85 23.80 -6.97 18.17
CA GLN A 85 25.17 -7.33 17.81
C GLN A 85 25.24 -8.68 17.06
N GLU A 86 24.58 -9.72 17.57
CA GLU A 86 24.49 -11.03 16.91
C GLU A 86 23.84 -10.90 15.52
N TYR A 87 22.81 -10.07 15.40
CA TYR A 87 22.17 -9.76 14.12
C TYR A 87 23.15 -9.15 13.13
N GLU A 88 24.02 -8.22 13.56
CA GLU A 88 25.07 -7.66 12.69
C GLU A 88 26.08 -8.72 12.20
N GLU A 89 26.48 -9.65 13.07
CA GLU A 89 27.36 -10.78 12.70
C GLU A 89 26.70 -11.67 11.65
N PHE A 90 25.41 -11.97 11.79
CA PHE A 90 24.64 -12.73 10.80
C PHE A 90 24.49 -11.98 9.46
N ARG A 91 24.45 -10.65 9.47
CA ARG A 91 24.40 -9.86 8.23
C ARG A 91 25.70 -9.93 7.46
N GLU A 92 26.82 -9.84 8.16
CA GLU A 92 28.14 -10.00 7.56
C GLU A 92 28.28 -11.40 6.95
N PHE A 93 27.87 -12.43 7.70
CA PHE A 93 27.89 -13.82 7.23
C PHE A 93 27.04 -14.06 5.97
N THR A 94 25.83 -13.49 5.93
CA THR A 94 24.92 -13.62 4.78
C THR A 94 25.21 -12.63 3.65
N GLN A 95 26.20 -11.75 3.81
CA GLN A 95 26.52 -10.67 2.87
C GLN A 95 25.32 -9.75 2.56
N THR A 96 24.48 -9.53 3.57
CA THR A 96 23.31 -8.66 3.45
C THR A 96 23.70 -7.20 3.71
N ASN A 97 23.20 -6.28 2.90
CA ASN A 97 23.52 -4.85 3.04
C ASN A 97 23.27 -4.33 4.47
N PRO A 98 24.14 -3.46 5.01
CA PRO A 98 24.08 -2.96 6.39
C PRO A 98 23.02 -1.86 6.61
N HIS A 99 21.84 -2.05 6.05
CA HIS A 99 20.67 -1.19 6.23
C HIS A 99 19.85 -1.46 7.49
N GLN A 100 19.74 -0.46 8.38
CA GLN A 100 18.92 -0.55 9.59
C GLN A 100 17.45 -0.88 9.30
N LEU A 101 16.88 -1.75 10.14
CA LEU A 101 15.45 -2.02 10.17
C LEU A 101 14.68 -0.78 10.64
N LEU A 102 13.48 -0.63 10.11
CA LEU A 102 12.63 0.53 10.37
C LEU A 102 11.39 0.10 11.16
N HIS A 103 10.99 0.91 12.11
CA HIS A 103 9.75 0.72 12.87
C HIS A 103 8.54 1.11 12.01
N VAL A 104 7.46 0.32 12.08
CA VAL A 104 6.19 0.65 11.43
C VAL A 104 5.49 1.77 12.21
N SER A 105 5.21 2.90 11.57
CA SER A 105 4.39 3.95 12.20
C SER A 105 2.92 3.53 12.26
N CYS A 106 2.26 3.73 13.40
CA CYS A 106 0.88 3.29 13.63
C CYS A 106 -0.18 3.92 12.72
N THR A 107 0.13 4.98 11.97
CA THR A 107 -0.91 5.79 11.29
C THR A 107 -0.96 5.62 9.78
N ARG A 108 0.04 5.01 9.13
CA ARG A 108 0.11 5.03 7.65
C ARG A 108 0.85 3.83 7.07
N TRP A 109 0.15 2.71 6.84
CA TRP A 109 0.71 1.58 6.06
C TRP A 109 1.20 2.00 4.65
N LEU A 110 0.57 3.02 4.06
CA LEU A 110 1.04 3.67 2.82
C LEU A 110 2.49 4.21 2.90
N SER A 111 2.96 4.56 4.10
CA SER A 111 4.33 5.03 4.32
C SER A 111 5.32 3.89 4.65
N SER A 112 4.83 2.65 4.76
CA SER A 112 5.64 1.47 5.08
C SER A 112 6.46 0.93 3.90
N LYS A 113 6.50 1.60 2.74
CA LYS A 113 7.33 1.19 1.59
C LYS A 113 8.77 0.92 1.99
N GLN A 114 9.36 1.78 2.82
CA GLN A 114 10.74 1.58 3.28
C GLN A 114 10.84 0.38 4.22
N VAL A 115 9.89 0.19 5.15
CA VAL A 115 9.85 -0.97 6.05
C VAL A 115 9.77 -2.27 5.26
N VAL A 116 8.81 -2.38 4.33
CA VAL A 116 8.62 -3.55 3.47
C VAL A 116 9.88 -3.85 2.67
N LYS A 117 10.51 -2.81 2.08
CA LYS A 117 11.76 -2.96 1.33
C LYS A 117 12.90 -3.47 2.23
N ARG A 118 13.05 -2.91 3.44
CA ARG A 118 14.08 -3.31 4.41
C ARG A 118 13.88 -4.75 4.87
N ILE A 119 12.66 -5.15 5.20
CA ILE A 119 12.35 -6.53 5.59
C ILE A 119 12.68 -7.51 4.46
N LEU A 120 12.30 -7.21 3.22
CA LEU A 120 12.62 -8.05 2.06
C LEU A 120 14.10 -8.15 1.72
N GLU A 121 14.85 -7.07 1.96
CA GLU A 121 16.30 -7.02 1.77
C GLU A 121 17.01 -7.84 2.85
N GLN A 122 16.55 -7.72 4.09
CA GLN A 122 17.09 -8.42 5.25
C GLN A 122 16.55 -9.85 5.41
N TRP A 123 15.68 -10.32 4.52
CA TRP A 123 14.96 -11.59 4.67
C TRP A 123 15.84 -12.79 5.01
N PRO A 124 17.00 -13.02 4.34
CA PRO A 124 17.88 -14.16 4.66
C PRO A 124 18.42 -14.10 6.09
N VAL A 125 18.87 -12.93 6.54
CA VAL A 125 19.35 -12.71 7.92
C VAL A 125 18.23 -12.92 8.91
N LEU A 126 17.06 -12.34 8.65
CA LEU A 126 15.90 -12.48 9.53
C LEU A 126 15.54 -13.95 9.72
N VAL A 127 15.50 -14.74 8.65
CA VAL A 127 15.25 -16.19 8.76
C VAL A 127 16.32 -16.87 9.62
N LEU A 128 17.60 -16.56 9.41
CA LEU A 128 18.70 -17.15 10.18
C LEU A 128 18.61 -16.77 11.68
N SER A 129 18.52 -15.47 11.99
CA SER A 129 18.49 -14.96 13.36
C SER A 129 17.32 -15.49 14.15
N PHE A 130 16.12 -15.51 13.56
CA PHE A 130 14.92 -16.01 14.24
C PHE A 130 14.88 -17.54 14.31
N THR A 131 15.56 -18.27 13.41
CA THR A 131 15.73 -19.73 13.52
C THR A 131 16.64 -20.08 14.70
N ILE A 132 17.78 -19.39 14.82
CA ILE A 132 18.71 -19.59 15.95
C ILE A 132 18.02 -19.23 17.27
N ALA A 133 17.39 -18.05 17.36
CA ALA A 133 16.69 -17.64 18.58
C ALA A 133 15.48 -18.55 18.94
N ALA A 134 14.80 -19.14 17.96
CA ALA A 134 13.72 -20.08 18.24
C ALA A 134 14.24 -21.42 18.81
N ILE A 135 15.38 -21.89 18.31
CA ILE A 135 15.96 -23.20 18.68
C ILE A 135 16.80 -23.10 19.95
N GLU A 136 17.74 -22.16 20.00
CA GLU A 136 18.75 -22.07 21.06
C GLU A 136 18.22 -21.37 22.31
N ASP A 137 17.45 -20.29 22.15
CA ASP A 137 16.90 -19.53 23.29
C ASP A 137 15.53 -20.05 23.76
N ASN A 138 14.95 -21.05 23.07
CA ASN A 138 13.59 -21.55 23.27
C ASN A 138 12.55 -20.40 23.39
N ASN A 139 12.70 -19.38 22.54
CA ASN A 139 11.94 -18.15 22.65
C ASN A 139 10.65 -18.21 21.82
N ASN A 140 9.50 -18.32 22.49
CA ASN A 140 8.19 -18.40 21.82
C ASN A 140 7.88 -17.21 20.89
N ALA A 141 8.31 -16.00 21.24
CA ALA A 141 8.11 -14.83 20.37
C ALA A 141 8.97 -14.93 19.10
N ALA A 142 10.19 -15.45 19.22
CA ALA A 142 11.05 -15.72 18.07
C ALA A 142 10.47 -16.82 17.18
N SER A 143 9.93 -17.90 17.77
CA SER A 143 9.28 -18.99 17.03
C SER A 143 8.09 -18.52 16.21
N ASN A 144 7.26 -17.62 16.74
CA ASN A 144 6.13 -17.04 15.98
C ASN A 144 6.59 -16.23 14.76
N VAL A 145 7.65 -15.42 14.94
CA VAL A 145 8.25 -14.65 13.85
C VAL A 145 8.90 -15.58 12.82
N GLN A 146 9.60 -16.62 13.27
CA GLN A 146 10.25 -17.63 12.42
C GLN A 146 9.23 -18.37 11.56
N ASN A 147 8.11 -18.81 12.14
CA ASN A 147 7.02 -19.47 11.41
C ASN A 147 6.46 -18.56 10.30
N SER A 148 6.35 -17.26 10.58
CA SER A 148 5.89 -16.27 9.59
C SER A 148 6.92 -16.01 8.50
N LEU A 149 8.21 -15.95 8.83
CA LEU A 149 9.30 -15.73 7.87
C LEU A 149 9.57 -16.94 6.96
N THR A 150 9.25 -18.14 7.43
CA THR A 150 9.37 -19.39 6.66
C THR A 150 8.13 -19.68 5.81
N ASN A 151 7.00 -19.03 6.09
CA ASN A 151 5.81 -19.12 5.26
C ASN A 151 6.05 -18.40 3.90
N PRO A 152 6.01 -19.14 2.76
CA PRO A 152 6.24 -18.55 1.44
C PRO A 152 5.18 -17.50 1.07
N ILE A 153 3.95 -17.63 1.57
CA ILE A 153 2.85 -16.69 1.29
C ILE A 153 3.13 -15.34 1.94
N THR A 154 3.60 -15.33 3.18
CA THR A 154 4.02 -14.09 3.86
C THR A 154 5.13 -13.40 3.07
N GLN A 155 6.12 -14.14 2.58
CA GLN A 155 7.17 -13.57 1.72
C GLN A 155 6.62 -13.01 0.41
N MET A 156 5.64 -13.71 -0.21
CA MET A 156 4.95 -13.23 -1.41
C MET A 156 4.18 -11.93 -1.16
N TYR A 157 3.48 -11.81 -0.03
CA TYR A 157 2.80 -10.57 0.34
C TYR A 157 3.77 -9.39 0.45
N TYR A 158 4.90 -9.58 1.16
CA TYR A 158 5.93 -8.55 1.24
C TYR A 158 6.49 -8.19 -0.14
N ALA A 159 6.73 -9.19 -1.01
CA ALA A 159 7.20 -8.98 -2.38
C ALA A 159 6.20 -8.20 -3.24
N PHE A 160 4.91 -8.52 -3.14
CA PHE A 160 3.83 -7.80 -3.80
C PHE A 160 3.75 -6.34 -3.32
N LEU A 161 3.82 -6.13 -2.00
CA LEU A 161 3.80 -4.78 -1.42
C LEU A 161 4.98 -3.93 -1.89
N ALA A 162 6.18 -4.51 -1.94
CA ALA A 162 7.36 -3.81 -2.46
C ALA A 162 7.21 -3.44 -3.95
N TYR A 163 6.46 -4.22 -4.71
CA TYR A 163 6.15 -3.97 -6.11
C TYR A 163 5.10 -2.87 -6.30
N ILE A 164 3.97 -2.92 -5.58
CA ILE A 164 2.82 -2.03 -5.82
C ILE A 164 2.91 -0.68 -5.08
N LEU A 165 3.51 -0.64 -3.89
CA LEU A 165 3.60 0.60 -3.08
C LEU A 165 4.30 1.76 -3.80
N PRO A 166 5.38 1.57 -4.59
CA PRO A 166 5.99 2.64 -5.37
C PRO A 166 5.00 3.38 -6.29
N ASP A 167 4.13 2.65 -6.98
CA ASP A 167 3.17 3.23 -7.92
C ASP A 167 2.08 4.02 -7.18
N ILE A 168 1.58 3.46 -6.07
CA ILE A 168 0.60 4.12 -5.20
C ILE A 168 1.15 5.39 -4.56
N ILE A 169 2.39 5.35 -4.06
CA ILE A 169 3.04 6.52 -3.45
C ILE A 169 3.31 7.59 -4.50
N LYS A 170 3.78 7.21 -5.69
CA LYS A 170 3.99 8.15 -6.79
C LYS A 170 2.69 8.85 -7.17
N LEU A 171 1.61 8.09 -7.33
CA LEU A 171 0.29 8.64 -7.64
C LEU A 171 -0.19 9.62 -6.55
N ASN A 172 0.02 9.27 -5.27
CA ASN A 172 -0.32 10.16 -4.16
C ASN A 172 0.51 11.45 -4.15
N LEU A 173 1.82 11.36 -4.43
CA LEU A 173 2.70 12.54 -4.54
C LEU A 173 2.31 13.43 -5.72
N ASP A 174 1.92 12.84 -6.85
CA ASP A 174 1.44 13.57 -8.03
C ASP A 174 0.17 14.39 -7.69
N PHE A 175 -0.76 13.82 -6.90
CA PHE A 175 -1.95 14.54 -6.43
C PHE A 175 -1.68 15.62 -5.39
N GLN A 176 -0.62 15.48 -4.61
CA GLN A 176 -0.19 16.49 -3.64
C GLN A 176 0.64 17.60 -4.28
N SER A 177 1.04 17.46 -5.55
CA SER A 177 1.86 18.46 -6.22
C SER A 177 1.08 19.76 -6.44
N GLU A 178 1.75 20.90 -6.20
CA GLU A 178 1.20 22.24 -6.44
C GLU A 178 1.14 22.59 -7.94
N SER A 179 1.82 21.80 -8.79
CA SER A 179 1.76 21.95 -10.24
C SER A 179 0.54 21.23 -10.82
N TYR A 180 -0.29 21.93 -11.59
CA TYR A 180 -1.49 21.36 -12.22
C TYR A 180 -1.15 20.20 -13.19
N ARG A 181 -1.58 18.98 -12.85
CA ARG A 181 -1.38 17.76 -13.68
C ARG A 181 -2.65 16.90 -13.87
N MET A 182 -3.81 17.41 -13.45
CA MET A 182 -5.00 16.59 -13.10
C MET A 182 -5.57 15.67 -14.19
N HIS A 183 -5.61 16.04 -15.48
CA HIS A 183 -6.35 15.22 -16.47
C HIS A 183 -5.53 14.17 -17.22
N LYS A 184 -4.21 14.33 -17.39
CA LYS A 184 -3.36 13.36 -18.11
C LYS A 184 -2.63 12.36 -17.20
N SER A 185 -2.71 12.52 -15.88
CA SER A 185 -1.79 11.85 -14.95
C SER A 185 -2.33 10.57 -14.29
N ILE A 186 -3.65 10.39 -14.11
CA ILE A 186 -4.18 9.22 -13.34
C ILE A 186 -4.44 7.98 -14.20
N THR A 187 -4.84 8.15 -15.47
CA THR A 187 -5.30 7.04 -16.32
C THR A 187 -4.22 5.99 -16.52
N CYS A 188 -2.98 6.42 -16.80
CA CYS A 188 -1.88 5.50 -17.04
C CYS A 188 -1.48 4.71 -15.78
N PRO A 189 -1.25 5.34 -14.60
CA PRO A 189 -1.02 4.61 -13.35
C PRO A 189 -2.14 3.63 -12.99
N VAL A 190 -3.41 4.05 -13.06
CA VAL A 190 -4.53 3.18 -12.71
C VAL A 190 -4.67 2.02 -13.70
N LYS A 191 -4.54 2.26 -15.01
CA LYS A 191 -4.51 1.17 -16.00
C LYS A 191 -3.32 0.24 -15.79
N GLY A 192 -2.18 0.75 -15.34
CA GLY A 192 -1.03 -0.06 -14.95
C GLY A 192 -1.36 -1.03 -13.81
N ILE A 193 -2.02 -0.53 -12.76
CA ILE A 193 -2.48 -1.35 -11.63
C ILE A 193 -3.53 -2.37 -12.10
N LEU A 194 -4.53 -1.95 -12.89
CA LEU A 194 -5.55 -2.85 -13.44
C LEU A 194 -4.93 -3.94 -14.31
N GLY A 195 -3.89 -3.61 -15.09
CA GLY A 195 -3.19 -4.57 -15.95
C GLY A 195 -2.57 -5.76 -15.23
N ASN A 196 -2.47 -5.72 -13.90
CA ASN A 196 -1.98 -6.84 -13.10
C ASN A 196 -3.03 -7.95 -12.90
N PHE A 197 -4.33 -7.62 -12.97
CA PHE A 197 -5.42 -8.55 -12.65
C PHE A 197 -6.63 -8.48 -13.59
N VAL A 198 -6.69 -7.50 -14.50
CA VAL A 198 -7.71 -7.34 -15.55
C VAL A 198 -7.13 -7.76 -16.89
N LYS A 199 -7.97 -8.40 -17.73
CA LYS A 199 -7.61 -8.83 -19.09
C LYS A 199 -7.01 -7.70 -19.92
N LYS A 200 -5.90 -7.99 -20.61
CA LYS A 200 -5.10 -6.99 -21.35
C LYS A 200 -5.90 -6.31 -22.47
N GLU A 201 -6.77 -7.04 -23.16
CA GLU A 201 -7.62 -6.45 -24.20
C GLU A 201 -8.58 -5.39 -23.64
N ILE A 202 -9.11 -5.59 -22.43
CA ILE A 202 -10.03 -4.65 -21.79
C ILE A 202 -9.29 -3.38 -21.37
N VAL A 203 -8.15 -3.52 -20.68
CA VAL A 203 -7.36 -2.37 -20.19
C VAL A 203 -6.86 -1.49 -21.34
N LYS A 204 -6.46 -2.10 -22.46
CA LYS A 204 -5.98 -1.37 -23.64
C LYS A 204 -7.10 -0.66 -24.39
N ASN A 205 -8.21 -1.36 -24.65
CA ASN A 205 -9.21 -0.90 -25.61
C ASN A 205 -10.32 -0.04 -25.00
N LYS A 206 -10.59 -0.14 -23.69
CA LYS A 206 -11.65 0.65 -23.04
C LYS A 206 -11.10 1.90 -22.34
N ALA A 207 -11.88 2.97 -22.30
CA ALA A 207 -11.60 4.11 -21.43
C ALA A 207 -11.75 3.70 -19.95
N LEU A 208 -11.07 4.40 -19.03
CA LEU A 208 -11.03 3.98 -17.62
C LEU A 208 -12.44 3.90 -16.98
N HIS A 209 -13.32 4.83 -17.32
CA HIS A 209 -14.70 4.88 -16.81
C HIS A 209 -15.62 3.79 -17.40
N GLU A 210 -15.19 3.10 -18.47
CA GLU A 210 -15.94 2.01 -19.12
C GLU A 210 -15.54 0.62 -18.58
N ILE A 211 -14.51 0.56 -17.73
CA ILE A 211 -14.05 -0.69 -17.12
C ILE A 211 -14.82 -0.92 -15.83
N ASN A 212 -15.76 -1.86 -15.84
CA ASN A 212 -16.50 -2.27 -14.66
C ASN A 212 -15.72 -3.32 -13.86
N ILE A 213 -15.04 -2.91 -12.80
CA ILE A 213 -14.34 -3.84 -11.88
C ILE A 213 -15.31 -4.67 -11.01
N ASN A 214 -16.61 -4.39 -11.00
CA ASN A 214 -17.56 -5.24 -10.29
C ASN A 214 -18.01 -6.45 -11.11
N ASP A 215 -17.61 -6.55 -12.39
CA ASP A 215 -17.88 -7.69 -13.25
C ASP A 215 -16.69 -8.68 -13.21
N PRO A 216 -16.86 -9.88 -12.62
CA PRO A 216 -15.77 -10.86 -12.54
C PRO A 216 -15.25 -11.33 -13.91
N SER A 217 -16.04 -11.18 -14.97
CA SER A 217 -15.66 -11.62 -16.33
C SER A 217 -14.45 -10.86 -16.89
N VAL A 218 -14.15 -9.69 -16.32
CA VAL A 218 -13.03 -8.84 -16.77
C VAL A 218 -11.68 -9.30 -16.21
N TYR A 219 -11.69 -10.16 -15.18
CA TYR A 219 -10.49 -10.57 -14.48
C TYR A 219 -9.72 -11.69 -15.17
N LEU A 220 -8.42 -11.70 -14.92
CA LEU A 220 -7.53 -12.81 -15.24
C LEU A 220 -7.81 -13.99 -14.30
N PRO A 221 -7.58 -15.24 -14.73
CA PRO A 221 -7.49 -16.37 -13.81
C PRO A 221 -6.44 -16.11 -12.72
N ILE A 222 -6.66 -16.63 -11.50
CA ILE A 222 -5.76 -16.40 -10.35
C ILE A 222 -4.29 -16.74 -10.67
N ALA A 223 -4.05 -17.80 -11.45
CA ALA A 223 -2.72 -18.23 -11.86
C ALA A 223 -2.01 -17.24 -12.80
N GLU A 224 -2.76 -16.36 -13.47
CA GLU A 224 -2.25 -15.38 -14.44
C GLU A 224 -2.15 -13.96 -13.85
N ILE A 225 -2.62 -13.75 -12.62
CA ILE A 225 -2.49 -12.46 -11.93
C ILE A 225 -1.01 -12.17 -11.66
N TYR A 226 -0.55 -11.01 -12.10
CA TYR A 226 0.83 -10.59 -11.92
C TYR A 226 1.04 -9.93 -10.55
N ARG A 227 1.95 -10.50 -9.75
CA ARG A 227 2.24 -10.08 -8.36
C ARG A 227 3.60 -9.40 -8.22
N GLY A 228 4.19 -8.99 -9.33
CA GLY A 228 5.55 -8.44 -9.40
C GLY A 228 6.62 -9.53 -9.53
N ALA A 229 7.73 -9.22 -10.20
CA ALA A 229 8.76 -10.20 -10.56
C ALA A 229 9.31 -11.02 -9.38
N LYS A 230 9.52 -10.40 -8.20
CA LYS A 230 9.97 -11.10 -7.00
C LYS A 230 8.89 -12.04 -6.45
N GLY A 231 7.63 -11.61 -6.48
CA GLY A 231 6.48 -12.44 -6.09
C GLY A 231 6.34 -13.68 -7.00
N GLU A 232 6.45 -13.50 -8.32
CA GLU A 232 6.43 -14.61 -9.28
C GLU A 232 7.60 -15.58 -9.08
N SER A 233 8.81 -15.07 -8.83
CA SER A 233 9.96 -15.92 -8.56
C SER A 233 9.77 -16.79 -7.31
N ILE A 234 9.19 -16.24 -6.23
CA ILE A 234 8.88 -16.99 -5.01
C ILE A 234 7.80 -18.03 -5.31
N TYR A 235 6.72 -17.63 -5.99
CA TYR A 235 5.63 -18.53 -6.37
C TYR A 235 6.14 -19.74 -7.16
N ILE A 236 6.95 -19.52 -8.20
CA ILE A 236 7.52 -20.61 -9.02
C ILE A 236 8.42 -21.53 -8.18
N LYS A 237 9.26 -20.98 -7.30
CA LYS A 237 10.18 -21.77 -6.45
C LYS A 237 9.48 -22.56 -5.35
N LYS A 238 8.30 -22.10 -4.91
CA LYS A 238 7.59 -22.63 -3.73
C LYS A 238 6.20 -23.17 -4.04
N ALA A 239 5.82 -23.27 -5.32
CA ALA A 239 4.50 -23.72 -5.76
C ALA A 239 4.12 -25.10 -5.19
N SER A 240 5.08 -26.01 -5.07
CA SER A 240 4.86 -27.35 -4.49
C SER A 240 4.59 -27.35 -2.98
N SER A 241 4.95 -26.28 -2.27
CA SER A 241 4.76 -26.11 -0.82
C SER A 241 3.57 -25.22 -0.44
N ILE A 242 2.94 -24.57 -1.42
CA ILE A 242 1.78 -23.69 -1.20
C ILE A 242 0.52 -24.55 -1.37
N SER A 243 -0.28 -24.70 -0.31
CA SER A 243 -1.54 -25.46 -0.40
C SER A 243 -2.56 -24.67 -1.23
N THR A 244 -3.34 -25.36 -2.07
CA THR A 244 -4.44 -24.77 -2.85
C THR A 244 -5.52 -24.10 -2.00
N THR A 245 -5.59 -24.40 -0.71
CA THR A 245 -6.52 -23.77 0.24
C THR A 245 -6.06 -22.38 0.66
N GLU A 246 -4.74 -22.14 0.69
CA GLU A 246 -4.15 -20.86 1.12
C GLU A 246 -4.13 -19.81 0.00
N LEU A 247 -4.25 -20.24 -1.27
CA LEU A 247 -4.40 -19.34 -2.43
C LEU A 247 -5.80 -18.70 -2.54
N LYS A 248 -6.78 -19.17 -1.73
CA LYS A 248 -8.18 -18.73 -1.76
C LYS A 248 -8.54 -17.71 -0.66
N GLN A 249 -7.60 -17.40 0.24
CA GLN A 249 -7.71 -16.35 1.26
C GLN A 249 -6.93 -15.12 0.82
#